data_AF-W4PC56-F1
#
_entry.id   AF-W4PC56-F1
#
_cell.length_a   1.000
_cell.length_b   1.000
_cell.length_c   1.000
_cell.angle_alpha   90.00
_cell.angle_beta   90.00
_cell.angle_gamma   90.00
#
_symmetry.space_group_name_H-M   'P 1'
#
loop_
_entity.id
_entity.type
_entity.pdbx_description
1 polymer ?
#
loop_
_entity_poly.entity_id
_entity_poly.type
_entity_poly.pdbx_seq_one_letter_code
_entity_poly.pdbx_strand_id
1 'polypeptide(L)'
;MNLKLFILASFIGLFFSLTICGQEAEVEKIVLEGHNLANFYRIDEGVYRSEQPSSVDFKVLEKYGIGEVLNLRNRHSDDDEAKGTGLTLHRVRTKAHAINEKQLIASLRVIYHRKRPVLIHCHHGSDRTGAVCASTE
;
A
#
# COMPACT_ATOMS: atom_id res chain seq x y z
N MET A 1 35.67 -43.77 3.38
CA MET A 1 34.52 -42.88 3.64
C MET A 1 34.87 -41.53 3.02
N ASN A 2 34.30 -41.21 1.86
CA ASN A 2 34.90 -40.27 0.90
C ASN A 2 34.61 -38.81 1.26
N LEU A 3 35.67 -38.03 1.48
CA LEU A 3 35.64 -36.58 1.73
C LEU A 3 34.86 -35.80 0.64
N LYS A 4 34.75 -36.35 -0.57
CA LYS A 4 33.94 -35.82 -1.68
C LYS A 4 32.43 -35.77 -1.38
N LEU A 5 31.91 -36.64 -0.51
CA LEU A 5 30.48 -36.71 -0.21
C LEU A 5 30.02 -35.61 0.76
N PHE A 6 30.91 -35.11 1.62
CA PHE A 6 30.64 -34.02 2.55
C PHE A 6 30.65 -32.64 1.86
N ILE A 7 31.54 -32.44 0.89
CA ILE A 7 31.65 -31.16 0.17
C ILE A 7 30.41 -30.93 -0.70
N LEU A 8 29.79 -31.98 -1.24
CA LEU A 8 28.58 -31.85 -2.08
C LEU A 8 27.34 -31.42 -1.27
N ALA A 9 27.20 -31.87 -0.02
CA ALA A 9 26.07 -31.52 0.84
C ALA A 9 26.12 -30.06 1.33
N SER A 10 27.32 -29.50 1.52
CA SER A 10 27.49 -28.11 1.94
C SER A 10 27.17 -27.09 0.85
N PHE A 11 27.32 -27.45 -0.43
CA PHE A 11 26.98 -26.56 -1.55
C PHE A 11 25.47 -26.51 -1.83
N ILE A 12 24.75 -27.61 -1.60
CA ILE A 12 23.28 -27.67 -1.82
C ILE A 12 22.55 -26.81 -0.77
N GLY A 13 22.98 -26.85 0.49
CA GLY A 13 22.38 -26.04 1.56
C GLY A 13 22.58 -24.52 1.37
N LEU A 14 23.71 -24.12 0.79
CA LEU A 14 24.00 -22.70 0.52
C LEU A 14 23.18 -22.16 -0.68
N PHE A 15 22.93 -23.00 -1.68
CA PHE A 15 22.04 -22.66 -2.80
C PHE A 15 20.57 -22.56 -2.37
N PHE A 16 20.11 -23.45 -1.48
CA PHE A 16 18.73 -23.42 -0.99
C PHE A 16 18.41 -22.20 -0.13
N SER A 17 19.39 -21.68 0.62
CA SER A 17 19.21 -20.49 1.44
C SER A 17 19.17 -19.18 0.63
N LEU A 18 19.74 -19.15 -0.58
CA LEU A 18 19.70 -17.98 -1.46
C LEU A 18 18.34 -17.80 -2.15
N THR A 19 17.52 -18.85 -2.24
CA THR A 19 16.21 -18.79 -2.89
C THR A 19 15.12 -18.15 -2.01
N ILE A 20 15.33 -18.01 -0.70
CA ILE A 20 14.32 -17.46 0.24
C ILE A 20 14.57 -15.97 0.55
N CYS A 21 15.49 -15.30 -0.15
CA CYS A 21 15.72 -13.86 0.00
C CYS A 21 15.22 -13.12 -1.24
N GLY A 22 13.90 -12.97 -1.37
CA GLY A 22 13.30 -12.13 -2.40
C GLY A 22 12.01 -12.70 -2.96
N GLN A 23 10.93 -12.65 -2.18
CA GLN A 23 9.62 -12.48 -2.83
C GLN A 23 9.60 -11.03 -3.35
N GLU A 24 9.94 -10.82 -4.62
CA GLU A 24 9.53 -9.59 -5.30
C GLU A 24 7.99 -9.58 -5.26
N ALA A 25 7.40 -8.71 -4.44
CA ALA A 25 5.97 -8.49 -4.45
C ALA A 25 5.59 -8.01 -5.85
N GLU A 26 4.89 -8.85 -6.63
CA GLU A 26 4.37 -8.48 -7.94
C GLU A 26 3.32 -7.38 -7.74
N VAL A 27 3.72 -6.13 -7.99
CA VAL A 27 2.86 -4.96 -7.83
C VAL A 27 1.83 -4.94 -8.97
N GLU A 28 0.69 -5.58 -8.76
CA GLU A 28 -0.39 -5.69 -9.74
C GLU A 28 -1.09 -4.33 -9.94
N LYS A 29 -1.03 -3.79 -11.17
CA LYS A 29 -1.79 -2.60 -11.57
C LYS A 29 -3.25 -3.00 -11.78
N ILE A 30 -4.15 -2.35 -11.06
CA ILE A 30 -5.59 -2.63 -11.17
C ILE A 30 -6.24 -1.57 -12.06
N VAL A 31 -7.00 -2.02 -13.05
CA VAL A 31 -7.84 -1.15 -13.87
C VAL A 31 -9.28 -1.31 -13.41
N LEU A 32 -9.92 -0.21 -13.04
CA LEU A 32 -11.32 -0.20 -12.63
C LEU A 32 -12.20 -0.01 -13.88
N GLU A 33 -13.29 -0.77 -13.98
CA GLU A 33 -14.20 -0.63 -15.12
C GLU A 33 -14.77 0.79 -15.19
N GLY A 34 -14.62 1.42 -16.36
CA GLY A 34 -15.15 2.76 -16.64
C GLY A 34 -14.34 3.93 -16.09
N HIS A 35 -13.26 3.71 -15.32
CA HIS A 35 -12.46 4.80 -14.73
C HIS A 35 -10.96 4.47 -14.67
N ASN A 36 -10.11 5.45 -14.99
CA ASN A 36 -8.65 5.32 -14.94
C ASN A 36 -8.09 6.05 -13.71
N LEU A 37 -8.21 5.43 -12.54
CA LEU A 37 -7.54 5.93 -11.33
C LEU A 37 -6.03 5.70 -11.46
N ALA A 38 -5.28 6.80 -11.55
CA ALA A 38 -3.84 6.74 -11.68
C ALA A 38 -3.19 6.13 -10.42
N ASN A 39 -2.07 5.45 -10.65
CA ASN A 39 -1.28 4.75 -9.65
C ASN A 39 -2.06 3.81 -8.73
N PHE A 40 -3.16 3.22 -9.19
CA PHE A 40 -3.91 2.23 -8.42
C PHE A 40 -3.25 0.86 -8.46
N TYR A 41 -2.71 0.43 -7.31
CA TYR A 41 -2.04 -0.87 -7.16
C TYR A 41 -2.42 -1.52 -5.83
N ARG A 42 -2.45 -2.86 -5.80
CA ARG A 42 -2.42 -3.61 -4.54
C ARG A 42 -0.97 -3.75 -4.07
N ILE A 43 -0.70 -3.42 -2.81
CA ILE A 43 0.64 -3.56 -2.23
C ILE A 43 0.73 -4.71 -1.22
N ASP A 44 -0.39 -5.07 -0.62
CA ASP A 44 -0.52 -6.21 0.30
C ASP A 44 -2.00 -6.67 0.35
N GLU A 45 -2.28 -7.78 1.03
CA GLU A 45 -3.63 -8.28 1.23
C GLU A 45 -4.54 -7.23 1.89
N GLY A 46 -5.51 -6.72 1.12
CA GLY A 46 -6.43 -5.68 1.59
C GLY A 46 -5.78 -4.31 1.80
N VAL A 47 -4.58 -4.06 1.25
CA VAL A 47 -3.91 -2.75 1.27
C VAL A 47 -3.60 -2.31 -0.15
N TYR A 48 -4.08 -1.11 -0.48
CA TYR A 48 -3.99 -0.53 -1.81
C TYR A 48 -3.37 0.85 -1.76
N ARG A 49 -2.85 1.32 -2.89
CA ARG A 49 -2.34 2.68 -3.06
C ARG A 49 -2.91 3.34 -4.32
N SER A 50 -3.02 4.67 -4.34
CA SER A 50 -3.37 5.44 -5.55
C SER A 50 -2.86 6.89 -5.52
N GLU A 51 -3.02 7.59 -6.65
CA GLU A 51 -3.14 9.05 -6.67
C GLU A 51 -4.44 9.51 -5.97
N GLN A 52 -4.64 10.84 -5.89
CA GLN A 52 -5.89 11.41 -5.38
C GLN A 52 -7.09 10.89 -6.19
N PRO A 53 -8.05 10.19 -5.55
CA PRO A 53 -9.28 9.82 -6.23
C PRO A 53 -10.18 11.05 -6.45
N SER A 54 -10.84 11.09 -7.61
CA SER A 54 -11.96 12.01 -7.85
C SER A 54 -13.23 11.54 -7.16
N SER A 55 -14.28 12.37 -7.17
CA SER A 55 -15.56 12.00 -6.58
C SER A 55 -16.24 10.80 -7.25
N VAL A 56 -15.95 10.56 -8.53
CA VAL A 56 -16.44 9.36 -9.22
C VAL A 56 -15.61 8.15 -8.82
N ASP A 57 -14.28 8.32 -8.71
CA ASP A 57 -13.39 7.22 -8.33
C ASP A 57 -13.71 6.70 -6.92
N PHE A 58 -14.05 7.56 -5.95
CA PHE A 58 -14.48 7.12 -4.62
C PHE A 58 -15.67 6.14 -4.66
N LYS A 59 -16.65 6.39 -5.53
CA LYS A 59 -17.81 5.50 -5.69
C LYS A 59 -17.43 4.19 -6.37
N VAL A 60 -16.50 4.23 -7.32
CA VAL A 60 -16.00 3.03 -8.00
C VAL A 60 -15.16 2.18 -7.04
N LEU A 61 -14.32 2.82 -6.21
CA LEU A 61 -13.51 2.16 -5.18
C LEU A 61 -14.37 1.47 -4.12
N GLU A 62 -15.45 2.11 -3.67
CA GLU A 62 -16.40 1.50 -2.75
C GLU A 62 -17.04 0.24 -3.36
N LYS A 63 -17.49 0.32 -4.63
CA LYS A 63 -18.03 -0.84 -5.36
C LYS A 63 -17.01 -1.94 -5.58
N TYR A 64 -15.75 -1.58 -5.79
CA TYR A 64 -14.64 -2.53 -5.90
C TYR A 64 -14.38 -3.26 -4.58
N GLY A 65 -14.78 -2.69 -3.43
CA GLY A 65 -14.68 -3.33 -2.12
C GLY A 65 -13.76 -2.60 -1.14
N ILE A 66 -13.19 -1.45 -1.52
CA ILE A 66 -12.50 -0.56 -0.57
C ILE A 66 -13.54 -0.09 0.45
N GLY A 67 -13.19 -0.19 1.74
CA GLY A 67 -14.04 0.27 2.83
C GLY A 67 -13.45 1.45 3.60
N GLU A 68 -12.14 1.66 3.49
CA GLU A 68 -11.42 2.68 4.25
C GLU A 68 -10.42 3.42 3.35
N VAL A 69 -10.22 4.71 3.62
CA VAL A 69 -9.28 5.55 2.87
C VAL A 69 -8.39 6.30 3.83
N LEU A 70 -7.08 6.19 3.66
CA LEU A 70 -6.07 6.95 4.38
C LEU A 70 -5.50 8.06 3.49
N ASN A 71 -5.88 9.30 3.82
CA ASN A 71 -5.44 10.49 3.14
C ASN A 71 -4.21 11.13 3.81
N LEU A 72 -3.13 11.24 3.04
CA LEU A 72 -1.87 11.83 3.47
C LEU A 72 -1.73 13.31 3.07
N ARG A 73 -2.77 13.96 2.53
CA ARG A 73 -2.75 15.38 2.12
C ARG A 73 -2.81 16.32 3.31
N ASN A 74 -1.87 17.26 3.34
CA ASN A 74 -1.79 18.27 4.39
C ASN A 74 -3.02 19.18 4.42
N ARG A 75 -3.35 19.78 3.26
CA ARG A 75 -4.32 20.88 3.17
C ARG A 75 -5.72 20.50 2.71
N HIS A 76 -5.93 19.27 2.24
CA HIS A 76 -7.20 18.82 1.65
C HIS A 76 -7.66 17.54 2.34
N SER A 77 -8.93 17.48 2.75
CA SER A 77 -9.62 16.21 3.08
C SER A 77 -10.24 15.61 1.82
N ASP A 78 -10.89 14.46 1.96
CA ASP A 78 -11.72 13.85 0.90
C ASP A 78 -13.21 14.00 1.19
N ASP A 79 -13.60 14.82 2.18
CA ASP A 79 -14.99 14.89 2.66
C ASP A 79 -15.97 15.27 1.53
N ASP A 80 -15.53 16.15 0.62
CA ASP A 80 -16.33 16.59 -0.52
C ASP A 80 -16.30 15.57 -1.66
N GLU A 81 -15.13 15.01 -1.98
CA GLU A 81 -14.97 14.04 -3.05
C GLU A 81 -15.66 12.70 -2.73
N ALA A 82 -15.53 12.21 -1.50
CA ALA A 82 -16.13 10.95 -1.04
C ALA A 82 -17.61 11.07 -0.66
N LYS A 83 -18.23 12.25 -0.84
CA LYS A 83 -19.63 12.49 -0.48
C LYS A 83 -20.58 11.50 -1.17
N GLY A 84 -21.43 10.88 -0.36
CA GLY A 84 -22.40 9.88 -0.82
C GLY A 84 -21.85 8.46 -0.90
N THR A 85 -20.65 8.21 -0.38
CA THR A 85 -20.12 6.86 -0.10
C THR A 85 -20.26 6.52 1.39
N GLY A 86 -20.18 5.24 1.73
CA GLY A 86 -20.06 4.71 3.09
C GLY A 86 -18.62 4.47 3.55
N LEU A 87 -17.63 5.06 2.85
CA LEU A 87 -16.22 4.88 3.15
C LEU A 87 -15.85 5.50 4.51
N THR A 88 -15.03 4.80 5.28
CA THR A 88 -14.41 5.38 6.48
C THR A 88 -13.17 6.18 6.07
N LEU A 89 -13.19 7.49 6.32
CA LEU A 89 -12.11 8.39 5.94
C LEU A 89 -11.17 8.63 7.13
N HIS A 90 -9.90 8.27 6.95
CA HIS A 90 -8.81 8.55 7.87
C HIS A 90 -7.92 9.64 7.28
N ARG A 91 -7.38 10.51 8.14
CA ARG A 91 -6.50 11.57 7.68
C ARG A 91 -5.29 11.71 8.58
N VAL A 92 -4.10 11.54 7.99
CA VAL A 92 -2.83 11.88 8.62
C VAL A 92 -2.18 12.97 7.79
N ARG A 93 -2.25 14.21 8.28
CA ARG A 93 -1.69 15.37 7.57
C ARG A 93 -0.17 15.27 7.53
N THR A 94 0.41 15.09 6.34
CA THR A 94 1.87 15.03 6.14
C THR A 94 2.34 16.08 5.15
N LYS A 95 3.57 16.59 5.33
CA LYS A 95 4.23 17.44 4.33
C LYS A 95 4.90 16.53 3.31
N ALA A 96 4.83 16.87 2.01
CA ALA A 96 5.37 16.03 0.94
C ALA A 96 6.86 15.68 1.13
N HIS A 97 7.65 16.61 1.67
CA HIS A 97 9.10 16.46 1.85
C HIS A 97 9.51 16.04 3.27
N ALA A 98 8.55 15.80 4.18
CA ALA A 98 8.84 15.52 5.58
C ALA A 98 7.66 14.81 6.26
N ILE A 99 7.54 13.50 6.07
CA ILE A 99 6.78 12.66 6.99
C ILE A 99 7.65 12.44 8.24
N ASN A 100 7.11 12.73 9.42
CA ASN A 100 7.79 12.46 10.68
C ASN A 100 7.35 11.12 11.27
N GLU A 101 8.11 10.62 12.24
CA GLU A 101 7.88 9.34 12.90
C GLU A 101 6.45 9.23 13.48
N LYS A 102 5.94 10.29 14.13
CA LYS A 102 4.58 10.29 14.69
C LYS A 102 3.51 10.10 13.62
N GLN A 103 3.68 10.74 12.47
CA GLN A 103 2.78 10.61 11.33
C GLN A 103 2.88 9.21 10.70
N LEU A 104 4.09 8.66 10.60
CA LEU A 104 4.30 7.31 10.11
C LEU A 104 3.61 6.30 11.03
N ILE A 105 3.87 6.36 12.33
CA ILE A 105 3.21 5.50 13.34
C ILE A 105 1.69 5.64 13.28
N ALA A 106 1.16 6.87 13.16
CA ALA A 106 -0.28 7.08 13.03
C ALA A 106 -0.85 6.42 11.75
N SER A 107 -0.14 6.53 10.63
CA SER A 107 -0.53 5.91 9.36
C SER A 107 -0.52 4.39 9.47
N LEU A 108 0.54 3.82 10.04
CA LEU A 108 0.67 2.38 10.26
C LEU A 108 -0.40 1.85 11.20
N ARG A 109 -0.80 2.60 12.25
CA ARG A 109 -1.91 2.21 13.14
C ARG A 109 -3.24 2.12 12.39
N VAL A 110 -3.52 3.06 11.49
CA VAL A 110 -4.73 3.00 10.65
C VAL A 110 -4.70 1.73 9.78
N ILE A 111 -3.57 1.48 9.11
CA ILE A 111 -3.42 0.30 8.24
C ILE A 111 -3.56 -0.99 9.06
N TYR A 112 -2.88 -1.10 10.20
CA TYR A 112 -2.88 -2.31 11.03
C TYR A 112 -4.25 -2.60 11.68
N HIS A 113 -4.99 -1.57 12.10
CA HIS A 113 -6.28 -1.73 12.78
C HIS A 113 -7.51 -1.66 11.86
N ARG A 114 -7.30 -1.54 10.55
CA ARG A 114 -8.36 -1.55 9.53
C ARG A 114 -9.31 -2.73 9.72
N LYS A 115 -10.60 -2.49 9.49
CA LYS A 115 -11.67 -3.49 9.49
C LYS A 115 -12.05 -3.93 8.10
N ARG A 116 -11.74 -3.12 7.09
CA ARG A 116 -11.99 -3.37 5.67
C ARG A 116 -10.77 -3.03 4.83
N PRO A 117 -10.73 -3.45 3.54
CA PRO A 117 -9.64 -3.06 2.65
C PRO A 117 -9.43 -1.56 2.62
N VAL A 118 -8.17 -1.14 2.74
CA VAL A 118 -7.78 0.27 2.88
C VAL A 118 -7.02 0.76 1.65
N LEU A 119 -7.37 1.96 1.19
CA LEU A 119 -6.63 2.69 0.17
C LEU A 119 -5.78 3.80 0.79
N ILE A 120 -4.49 3.83 0.49
CA ILE A 120 -3.56 4.89 0.90
C ILE A 120 -3.31 5.83 -0.28
N HIS A 121 -3.56 7.13 -0.13
CA HIS A 121 -3.24 8.10 -1.18
C HIS A 121 -2.62 9.39 -0.66
N CYS A 122 -2.01 10.11 -1.59
CA CYS A 122 -1.59 11.49 -1.38
C CYS A 122 -2.07 12.36 -2.54
N HIS A 123 -1.19 13.15 -3.18
CA HIS A 123 -1.58 13.85 -4.40
C HIS A 123 -1.31 13.00 -5.65
N HIS A 124 -0.04 12.71 -5.94
CA HIS A 124 0.39 11.87 -7.07
C HIS A 124 0.60 10.40 -6.68
N GLY A 125 0.29 10.00 -5.44
CA GLY A 125 0.48 8.62 -5.01
C GLY A 125 1.94 8.12 -4.99
N SER A 126 2.94 9.00 -5.13
CA SER A 126 4.37 8.65 -5.16
C SER A 126 5.07 8.91 -3.82
N ASP A 127 5.16 10.17 -3.38
CA ASP A 127 6.15 10.57 -2.37
C ASP A 127 5.76 10.07 -0.97
N ARG A 128 4.63 10.58 -0.44
CA ARG A 128 4.15 10.24 0.90
C ARG A 128 3.58 8.83 0.96
N THR A 129 2.88 8.44 -0.09
CA THR A 129 2.32 7.10 -0.23
C THR A 129 3.47 6.09 -0.26
N GLY A 130 4.51 6.32 -1.07
CA GLY A 130 5.68 5.45 -1.12
C GLY A 130 6.39 5.31 0.23
N ALA A 131 6.58 6.41 0.97
CA ALA A 131 7.18 6.35 2.30
C ALA A 131 6.39 5.50 3.30
N VAL A 132 5.05 5.58 3.27
CA VAL A 132 4.18 4.77 4.14
C VAL A 132 4.16 3.31 3.67
N CYS A 133 4.02 3.05 2.38
CA CYS A 133 4.02 1.71 1.80
C CYS A 133 5.35 0.97 2.00
N ALA A 134 6.49 1.65 1.95
CA ALA A 134 7.79 1.03 2.22
C ALA A 134 7.97 0.62 3.69
N SER A 135 7.09 1.08 4.58
CA SER A 135 7.13 0.79 6.03
C SER A 135 6.07 -0.24 6.45
N THR A 136 5.32 -0.82 5.51
CA THR A 136 4.30 -1.84 5.79
C THR A 136 4.82 -3.27 5.70
N GLU A 137 6.10 -3.47 5.39
CA GLU A 137 6.81 -4.76 5.42
C GLU A 137 7.32 -5.14 6.82
#